data_AF-A0A5K7YK35-F1
#
_entry.id   AF-A0A5K7YK35-F1
#
_cell.length_a   1.000
_cell.length_b   1.000
_cell.length_c   1.000
_cell.angle_alpha   90.00
_cell.angle_beta   90.00
_cell.angle_gamma   90.00
#
_symmetry.space_group_name_H-M   'P 1'
#
loop_
_entity.id
_entity.type
_entity.pdbx_description
1 polymer ?
#
loop_
_entity_poly.entity_id
_entity_poly.type
_entity_poly.pdbx_seq_one_letter_code
_entity_poly.pdbx_strand_id
1 'polypeptide(L)' 'MKPFEIKKQNRNLEVVAKIADSMVQEYGCRIRYDKENGRVDLVGEDFCKAVVEEVVNEMRED' A
#
# COMPACT_ATOMS: atom_id res chain seq x y z
N MET A 1 11.93 -7.78 8.83
CA MET A 1 10.60 -7.76 8.17
C MET A 1 10.75 -8.13 6.71
N LYS A 2 9.89 -9.01 6.19
CA LYS A 2 9.80 -9.28 4.75
C LYS A 2 8.73 -8.35 4.17
N PRO A 3 9.01 -7.65 3.07
CA PRO A 3 7.99 -6.89 2.37
C PRO A 3 6.89 -7.86 1.91
N PHE A 4 5.64 -7.46 2.07
CA PHE A 4 4.49 -8.23 1.61
C PHE A 4 4.06 -7.72 0.24
N GLU A 5 3.76 -8.65 -0.66
CA GLU A 5 3.64 -8.40 -2.08
C GLU A 5 2.15 -8.35 -2.47
N ILE A 6 1.61 -7.16 -2.72
CA ILE A 6 0.24 -7.02 -3.24
C ILE A 6 0.29 -7.16 -4.77
N LYS A 7 -0.03 -8.35 -5.29
CA LYS A 7 -0.16 -8.59 -6.74
C LYS A 7 -1.53 -8.11 -7.25
N LYS A 8 -1.65 -6.85 -7.69
CA LYS A 8 -2.82 -6.38 -8.46
C LYS A 8 -2.41 -5.45 -9.61
N GLN A 9 -2.83 -5.80 -10.83
CA GLN A 9 -2.79 -4.89 -11.99
C GLN A 9 -4.03 -3.96 -11.93
N ASN A 10 -3.95 -2.88 -11.14
CA ASN A 10 -4.92 -1.79 -11.22
C ASN A 10 -4.27 -0.59 -11.91
N ARG A 11 -4.94 0.04 -12.87
CA ARG A 11 -4.49 1.31 -13.47
C ARG A 11 -4.27 2.41 -12.43
N ASN A 12 -4.87 2.27 -11.24
CA ASN A 12 -4.76 3.16 -10.10
C ASN A 12 -3.84 2.66 -8.97
N LEU A 13 -3.00 1.63 -9.17
CA LEU A 13 -2.13 1.12 -8.08
C LEU A 13 -1.18 2.22 -7.55
N GLU A 14 -0.71 3.11 -8.42
CA GLU A 14 0.10 4.27 -8.04
C GLU A 14 -0.68 5.25 -7.14
N VAL A 15 -1.97 5.44 -7.40
CA VAL A 15 -2.85 6.32 -6.61
C VAL A 15 -3.13 5.70 -5.25
N VAL A 16 -3.51 4.43 -5.23
CA VAL A 16 -3.74 3.67 -3.98
C VAL A 16 -2.48 3.66 -3.13
N ALA A 17 -1.30 3.43 -3.72
CA ALA A 17 -0.04 3.44 -3.00
C ALA A 17 0.30 4.82 -2.41
N LYS A 18 0.02 5.91 -3.13
CA LYS A 18 0.23 7.28 -2.60
C LYS A 18 -0.69 7.62 -1.44
N ILE A 19 -1.98 7.26 -1.55
CA ILE A 19 -2.97 7.51 -0.50
C ILE A 19 -2.62 6.70 0.74
N ALA A 20 -2.35 5.40 0.56
CA ALA A 20 -1.95 4.54 1.64
C ALA A 20 -0.60 4.96 2.24
N ASP A 21 0.37 5.46 1.47
CA ASP A 21 1.63 6.03 2.00
C ASP A 21 1.35 7.23 2.92
N SER A 22 0.50 8.17 2.51
CA SER A 22 0.13 9.32 3.34
C SER A 22 -0.52 8.91 4.67
N MET A 23 -1.36 7.88 4.67
CA MET A 23 -2.01 7.41 5.91
C MET A 23 -1.04 6.67 6.82
N VAL A 24 -0.16 5.82 6.28
CA VAL A 24 0.78 5.05 7.11
C VAL A 24 1.97 5.90 7.62
N GLN A 25 2.24 7.05 7.00
CA GLN A 25 3.28 7.98 7.45
C GLN A 25 3.00 8.53 8.86
N GLU A 26 1.73 8.75 9.23
CA GLU A 26 1.35 9.20 10.58
C GLU A 26 1.71 8.17 11.66
N TYR A 27 1.87 6.92 11.24
CA TYR A 27 2.22 5.79 12.08
C TYR A 27 3.71 5.41 12.02
N GLY A 28 4.54 6.20 11.32
CA GLY A 28 5.97 5.93 11.15
C GLY A 28 6.29 4.84 10.12
N CYS A 29 5.31 4.44 9.32
CA CYS A 29 5.46 3.47 8.24
C CYS A 29 5.55 4.16 6.88
N ARG A 30 5.96 3.42 5.85
CA ARG A 30 6.02 3.90 4.47
C ARG A 30 5.60 2.83 3.49
N ILE A 31 5.04 3.26 2.37
CA ILE A 31 4.77 2.41 1.23
C ILE A 31 5.72 2.75 0.09
N ARG A 32 6.32 1.72 -0.49
CA ARG A 32 7.12 1.81 -1.72
C ARG A 32 6.31 1.22 -2.86
N TYR A 33 5.97 2.06 -3.84
CA TYR A 33 5.41 1.59 -5.10
C TYR A 33 6.54 1.24 -6.07
N ASP A 34 6.64 -0.04 -6.42
CA ASP A 34 7.47 -0.53 -7.52
C ASP A 34 6.65 -0.50 -8.80
N LYS A 35 6.89 0.54 -9.60
CA LYS A 35 6.22 0.78 -10.88
C LYS A 35 6.62 -0.22 -11.96
N GLU A 36 7.85 -0.73 -11.94
CA GLU A 36 8.33 -1.68 -12.94
C GLU A 36 7.63 -3.04 -12.79
N ASN A 37 7.42 -3.47 -11.54
CA ASN A 37 6.78 -4.75 -11.24
C ASN A 37 5.28 -4.64 -10.93
N GLY A 38 4.75 -3.42 -10.81
CA GLY A 38 3.37 -3.16 -10.39
C GLY A 38 3.09 -3.69 -8.99
N ARG A 39 4.03 -3.48 -8.06
CA ARG A 39 3.99 -3.98 -6.69
C ARG A 39 4.01 -2.85 -5.68
N VAL A 40 3.48 -3.13 -4.50
CA VAL A 40 3.45 -2.21 -3.37
C VAL A 40 4.11 -2.92 -2.19
N ASP A 41 5.17 -2.34 -1.65
CA ASP A 41 5.91 -2.83 -0.50
C ASP A 41 5.62 -1.94 0.71
N LEU A 42 5.19 -2.50 1.84
CA LEU A 42 5.19 -1.75 3.10
C LEU A 42 6.54 -1.89 3.79
N VAL A 43 7.07 -0.76 4.23
CA VAL A 43 8.24 -0.63 5.10
C VAL A 43 7.77 -0.04 6.42
N GLY A 44 7.66 -0.87 7.45
CA GLY A 44 7.19 -0.45 8.77
C GLY A 44 6.66 -1.62 9.58
N GLU A 45 5.97 -1.30 10.68
CA GLU A 45 5.39 -2.28 11.58
C GLU A 45 4.14 -2.97 11.00
N ASP A 46 3.88 -4.22 11.42
CA ASP A 46 2.79 -5.05 10.91
C ASP A 46 1.40 -4.41 11.09
N PHE A 47 1.22 -3.52 12.07
CA PHE A 47 -0.08 -2.85 12.27
C PHE A 47 -0.45 -1.92 11.11
N CYS A 48 0.54 -1.36 10.41
CA CYS A 48 0.32 -0.53 9.23
C CYS A 48 -0.25 -1.34 8.06
N LYS A 49 -0.07 -2.67 8.07
CA LYS A 49 -0.68 -3.55 7.06
C LYS A 49 -2.20 -3.48 7.10
N ALA A 50 -2.81 -3.44 8.28
CA ALA A 50 -4.26 -3.37 8.43
C ALA A 50 -4.81 -2.08 7.80
N VAL A 51 -4.12 -0.94 8.01
CA VAL A 51 -4.46 0.35 7.41
C VAL A 51 -4.40 0.27 5.88
N VAL A 52 -3.34 -0.32 5.33
CA VAL A 52 -3.21 -0.49 3.87
C VAL A 52 -4.31 -1.40 3.30
N GLU A 53 -4.64 -2.50 3.98
CA GLU A 53 -5.69 -3.41 3.55
C GLU A 53 -7.08 -2.74 3.55
N GLU A 54 -7.35 -1.87 4.52
CA GLU A 54 -8.59 -1.09 4.58
C GLU A 54 -8.72 -0.16 3.36
N VAL A 55 -7.69 0.65 3.10
CA VAL A 55 -7.65 1.59 1.96
C VAL A 55 -7.77 0.88 0.62
N VAL A 56 -7.08 -0.25 0.46
CA VAL A 56 -7.13 -1.06 -0.77
C VAL A 56 -8.51 -1.70 -0.97
N ASN A 57 -9.22 -2.01 0.11
CA ASN A 57 -10.58 -2.56 0.05
C ASN A 57 -11.63 -1.48 -0.24
N GLU A 58 -11.55 -0.30 0.39
CA GLU A 58 -12.46 0.82 0.09
C GLU A 58 -12.36 1.25 -1.38
N MET A 59 -11.15 1.32 -1.94
CA MET A 59 -10.95 1.63 -3.37
C MET A 59 -11.40 0.54 -4.34
N ARG A 60 -11.94 -0.58 -3.85
CA ARG A 60 -12.45 -1.69 -4.66
C ARG A 60 -13.96 -1.63 -4.87
N GLU A 61 -14.68 -0.86 -4.05
CA GLU A 61 -16.14 -0.72 -4.12
C GLU A 61 -16.60 0.44 -5.03
N ASP A 62 -15.66 1.19 -5.62
CA ASP A 62 -15.87 2.21 -6.67
C ASP A 62 -15.61 1.64 -8.09
#